data_AF-A0A2R7JY58-F1
#
_entry.id   AF-A0A2R7JY58-F1
#
_cell.length_a   1.000
_cell.length_b   1.000
_cell.length_c   1.000
_cell.angle_alpha   90.00
_cell.angle_beta   90.00
_cell.angle_gamma   90.00
#
_symmetry.space_group_name_H-M   'P 1'
#
loop_
_entity.id
_entity.type
_entity.pdbx_description
1 polymer ?
#
loop_
_entity_poly.entity_id
_entity_poly.type
_entity_poly.pdbx_seq_one_letter_code
_entity_poly.pdbx_strand_id
1 'polypeptide(L)'
;MPIFILTDDNIDAAKAALRVALPAIRSAHLTEAIAAGLGFQTHAALRAALASDTGKPPAVADAASSMFTKRLAELGYDGVPTHSFEVATTEKVLGDTPYTFFKQGDRVANDRHFHACQARNRPMVMVKMARQYAKLEWDCITIDSDCDDHVSSSASNGLVRVMFALFQEHAKGAPGKPLFYGKAFTGTVSKLLPDTARQLAEEYFKLLYLPLRDLPAPRRRAA
;
A
#
# COMPACT_ATOMS: atom_id res chain seq x y z
N MET A 1 -4.01 3.63 8.83
CA MET A 1 -3.02 4.59 8.31
C MET A 1 -2.66 4.13 6.92
N PRO A 2 -2.59 5.01 5.91
CA PRO A 2 -2.32 4.58 4.56
C PRO A 2 -0.92 3.97 4.46
N ILE A 3 -0.81 2.93 3.65
CA ILE A 3 0.46 2.27 3.37
C ILE A 3 1.20 3.05 2.30
N PHE A 4 2.47 3.31 2.56
CA PHE A 4 3.38 3.94 1.61
C PHE A 4 4.44 2.92 1.16
N ILE A 5 4.52 2.66 -0.14
CA ILE A 5 5.61 1.85 -0.72
C ILE A 5 6.85 2.75 -0.85
N LEU A 6 7.94 2.40 -0.17
CA LEU A 6 9.19 3.15 -0.12
C LEU A 6 9.97 3.01 -1.44
N THR A 7 9.67 3.90 -2.39
CA THR A 7 10.43 4.09 -3.63
C THR A 7 10.83 5.55 -3.77
N ASP A 8 11.88 5.82 -4.53
CA ASP A 8 12.29 7.20 -4.88
C ASP A 8 11.13 7.96 -5.54
N ASP A 9 10.46 7.34 -6.53
CA ASP A 9 9.35 7.94 -7.27
C ASP A 9 8.19 8.36 -6.37
N ASN A 10 7.80 7.52 -5.40
CA ASN A 10 6.71 7.85 -4.48
C ASN A 10 7.10 8.99 -3.54
N ILE A 11 8.35 9.01 -3.05
CA ILE A 11 8.84 10.07 -2.16
C ILE A 11 8.87 11.41 -2.91
N ASP A 12 9.33 11.40 -4.16
CA ASP A 12 9.37 12.60 -4.99
C ASP A 12 7.96 13.08 -5.35
N ALA A 13 7.03 12.17 -5.67
CA ALA A 13 5.63 12.51 -5.93
C ALA A 13 4.95 13.13 -4.70
N ALA A 14 5.10 12.51 -3.53
CA ALA A 14 4.55 13.02 -2.28
C ALA A 14 5.13 14.40 -1.93
N LYS A 15 6.45 14.55 -2.06
CA LYS A 15 7.15 15.82 -1.85
C LYS A 15 6.66 16.90 -2.82
N ALA A 16 6.47 16.59 -4.09
CA ALA A 16 5.97 17.53 -5.08
C ALA A 16 4.55 18.01 -4.73
N ALA A 17 3.64 17.10 -4.36
CA ALA A 17 2.30 17.45 -3.92
C ALA A 17 2.31 18.34 -2.66
N LEU A 18 3.15 18.00 -1.68
CA LEU A 18 3.28 18.78 -0.45
C LEU A 18 3.90 20.16 -0.67
N ARG A 19 4.82 20.32 -1.64
CA ARG A 19 5.36 21.64 -1.99
C ARG A 19 4.30 22.58 -2.54
N VAL A 20 3.32 22.04 -3.26
CA VAL A 20 2.16 22.82 -3.75
C VAL A 20 1.23 23.15 -2.59
N ALA A 21 0.94 22.19 -1.71
CA ALA A 21 0.02 22.39 -0.59
C ALA A 21 0.60 23.28 0.53
N LEU A 22 1.92 23.25 0.74
CA LEU A 22 2.62 23.90 1.85
C LEU A 22 3.81 24.76 1.34
N PRO A 23 3.55 25.79 0.51
CA PRO A 23 4.61 26.54 -0.19
C PRO A 23 5.52 27.35 0.75
N ALA A 24 5.08 27.65 1.97
CA ALA A 24 5.85 28.38 2.97
C ALA A 24 6.92 27.50 3.68
N ILE A 25 6.83 26.18 3.55
CA ILE A 25 7.76 25.25 4.22
C ILE A 25 9.00 25.06 3.35
N ARG A 26 10.18 25.22 3.96
CA ARG A 26 11.45 25.00 3.26
C ARG A 26 11.55 23.55 2.79
N SER A 27 12.05 23.35 1.57
CA SER A 27 12.12 22.01 0.99
C SER A 27 12.91 20.99 1.82
N ALA A 28 13.96 21.42 2.53
CA ALA A 28 14.75 20.54 3.40
C ALA A 28 13.96 20.11 4.66
N HIS A 29 13.17 21.03 5.24
CA HIS A 29 12.29 20.73 6.36
C HIS A 29 11.15 19.79 5.93
N LEU A 30 10.65 19.97 4.70
CA LEU A 30 9.63 19.09 4.15
C LEU A 30 10.14 17.65 3.98
N THR A 31 11.37 17.46 3.50
CA THR A 31 11.97 16.11 3.38
C THR A 31 12.20 15.45 4.74
N GLU A 32 12.57 16.22 5.76
CA GLU A 32 12.69 15.74 7.13
C GLU A 32 11.33 15.34 7.71
N ALA A 33 10.29 16.15 7.47
CA ALA A 33 8.93 15.84 7.90
C ALA A 33 8.35 14.60 7.20
N ILE A 34 8.59 14.43 5.89
CA ILE A 34 8.21 13.22 5.15
C ILE A 34 8.90 12.00 5.78
N ALA A 35 10.21 12.08 6.05
CA ALA A 35 10.94 10.98 6.68
C ALA A 35 10.33 10.60 8.04
N ALA A 36 10.04 11.59 8.90
CA ALA A 36 9.37 11.35 10.18
C ALA A 36 7.97 10.77 10.03
N GLY A 37 7.18 11.26 9.06
CA GLY A 37 5.87 10.72 8.70
C GLY A 37 5.93 9.27 8.23
N LEU A 38 7.06 8.81 7.69
CA LEU A 38 7.30 7.43 7.27
C LEU A 38 8.03 6.60 8.33
N GLY A 39 8.21 7.12 9.55
CA GLY A 39 8.83 6.41 10.67
C GLY A 39 10.35 6.51 10.78
N PHE A 40 11.00 7.33 9.95
CA PHE A 40 12.44 7.54 9.97
C PHE A 40 12.82 8.76 10.81
N GLN A 41 13.93 8.67 11.55
CA GLN A 41 14.41 9.78 12.38
C GLN A 41 14.94 10.96 11.57
N THR A 42 15.48 10.69 10.38
CA THR A 42 16.07 11.72 9.48
C THR A 42 15.83 11.35 8.02
N HIS A 43 15.93 12.34 7.13
CA HIS A 43 15.89 12.07 5.70
C HIS A 43 17.08 11.18 5.25
N ALA A 44 18.25 11.34 5.87
CA ALA A 44 19.41 10.49 5.60
C ALA A 44 19.14 9.01 5.91
N ALA A 45 18.44 8.72 7.02
CA ALA A 45 18.04 7.34 7.36
C ALA A 45 17.07 6.75 6.35
N LEU A 46 16.10 7.54 5.87
CA LEU A 46 15.20 7.14 4.78
C LEU A 46 15.99 6.83 3.49
N ARG A 47 16.94 7.70 3.11
CA ARG A 47 17.79 7.47 1.92
C ARG A 47 18.63 6.21 2.04
N ALA A 48 19.19 5.95 3.22
CA ALA A 48 19.97 4.74 3.49
C ALA A 48 19.10 3.47 3.35
N ALA A 49 17.86 3.50 3.87
CA ALA A 49 16.93 2.38 3.75
C ALA A 49 16.59 2.07 2.28
N LEU A 50 16.28 3.10 1.48
CA LEU A 50 16.04 2.95 0.03
C LEU A 50 17.25 2.34 -0.70
N ALA A 51 18.46 2.78 -0.35
CA ALA A 51 19.69 2.29 -0.97
C ALA A 51 20.05 0.85 -0.56
N SER A 52 19.66 0.42 0.64
CA SER A 52 19.98 -0.91 1.17
C SER A 52 19.13 -2.05 0.61
N ASP A 53 18.01 -1.74 -0.05
CA ASP A 53 17.01 -2.70 -0.52
C ASP A 53 17.30 -3.25 -1.94
N THR A 54 18.55 -3.19 -2.41
CA THR A 54 18.89 -3.68 -3.76
C THR A 54 18.59 -5.18 -3.90
N GLY A 55 17.70 -5.53 -4.82
CA GLY A 55 17.34 -6.91 -5.13
C GLY A 55 16.16 -7.49 -4.33
N LYS A 56 15.56 -6.72 -3.41
CA LYS A 56 14.32 -7.09 -2.72
C LYS A 56 13.13 -6.26 -3.21
N PRO A 57 11.88 -6.76 -3.10
CA PRO A 57 10.71 -5.93 -3.27
C PRO A 57 10.75 -4.70 -2.32
N PRO A 58 10.35 -3.49 -2.75
CA PRO A 58 10.42 -2.26 -1.93
C PRO A 58 9.79 -2.36 -0.54
N ALA A 59 10.28 -1.57 0.42
CA ALA A 59 9.73 -1.63 1.77
C ALA A 59 8.37 -0.94 1.82
N VAL A 60 7.62 -1.19 2.88
CA VAL A 60 6.39 -0.45 3.17
C VAL A 60 6.51 0.26 4.51
N ALA A 61 5.93 1.45 4.60
CA ALA A 61 5.83 2.22 5.82
C ALA A 61 4.36 2.61 6.08
N ASP A 62 4.00 2.73 7.35
CA ASP A 62 2.74 3.32 7.76
C ASP A 62 2.88 4.85 7.74
N ALA A 63 2.15 5.51 6.84
CA ALA A 63 2.21 6.95 6.71
C ALA A 63 1.45 7.62 7.87
N ALA A 64 2.22 8.21 8.78
CA ALA A 64 1.76 8.82 10.02
C ALA A 64 1.69 10.34 9.91
N SER A 65 0.51 10.88 9.58
CA SER A 65 0.27 12.32 9.51
C SER A 65 0.58 13.06 10.80
N SER A 66 0.37 12.41 11.95
CA SER A 66 0.72 12.96 13.27
C SER A 66 2.22 13.11 13.47
N MET A 67 3.03 12.18 12.97
CA MET A 67 4.50 12.27 13.05
C MET A 67 5.04 13.31 12.08
N PHE A 68 4.44 13.40 10.88
CA PHE A 68 4.74 14.45 9.91
C PHE A 68 4.50 15.85 10.49
N THR A 69 3.31 16.10 11.05
CA THR A 69 2.97 17.43 11.61
C THR A 69 3.77 17.72 12.86
N LYS A 70 4.01 16.74 13.72
CA LYS A 70 4.91 16.90 14.88
C LYS A 70 6.30 17.35 14.45
N ARG A 71 6.88 16.72 13.42
CA ARG A 71 8.20 17.08 12.91
C ARG A 71 8.23 18.49 12.32
N LEU A 72 7.15 18.92 11.69
CA LEU A 72 7.04 20.30 11.20
C LEU A 72 6.98 21.32 12.35
N ALA A 73 6.25 21.03 13.42
CA ALA A 73 6.21 21.88 14.61
C ALA A 73 7.60 22.02 15.26
N GLU A 74 8.35 20.91 15.38
CA GLU A 74 9.74 20.93 15.86
C GLU A 74 10.68 21.81 15.00
N LEU A 75 10.36 21.97 13.71
CA LEU A 75 11.10 22.79 12.76
C LEU A 75 10.56 24.23 12.66
N GLY A 76 9.61 24.61 13.53
CA GLY A 76 9.04 25.95 13.64
C GLY A 76 7.82 26.22 12.75
N TYR A 77 7.13 25.17 12.28
CA TYR A 77 5.89 25.29 11.49
C TYR A 77 4.70 24.71 12.26
N ASP A 78 4.08 25.53 13.10
CA ASP A 78 2.87 25.16 13.85
C ASP A 78 1.60 25.25 12.98
N GLY A 79 0.55 24.54 13.41
CA GLY A 79 -0.78 24.63 12.79
C GLY A 79 -0.90 24.02 11.39
N VAL A 80 0.10 23.25 10.94
CA VAL A 80 0.02 22.55 9.66
C VAL A 80 -1.07 21.47 9.71
N PRO A 81 -2.05 21.47 8.79
CA PRO A 81 -3.12 20.49 8.80
C PRO A 81 -2.62 19.06 8.55
N THR A 82 -3.08 18.09 9.35
CA THR A 82 -2.73 16.67 9.19
C THR A 82 -3.15 16.10 7.83
N HIS A 83 -4.28 16.57 7.29
CA HIS A 83 -4.82 16.09 6.02
C HIS A 83 -3.88 16.35 4.82
N SER A 84 -2.94 17.32 4.92
CA SER A 84 -2.00 17.60 3.82
C SER A 84 -1.11 16.39 3.52
N PHE A 85 -0.64 15.68 4.56
CA PHE A 85 0.16 14.47 4.38
C PHE A 85 -0.71 13.29 3.92
N GLU A 86 -1.92 13.15 4.47
CA GLU A 86 -2.86 12.11 4.04
C GLU A 86 -3.10 12.19 2.53
N VAL A 87 -3.45 13.37 2.01
CA VAL A 87 -3.69 13.59 0.57
C VAL A 87 -2.45 13.25 -0.27
N ALA A 88 -1.27 13.68 0.17
CA ALA A 88 -0.01 13.45 -0.53
C ALA A 88 0.43 11.98 -0.59
N THR A 89 -0.18 11.13 0.24
CA THR A 89 0.11 9.68 0.31
C THR A 89 -1.00 8.82 -0.29
N THR A 90 -1.97 9.44 -0.98
CA THR A 90 -3.05 8.72 -1.68
C THR A 90 -2.63 8.23 -3.05
N GLU A 91 -3.39 7.27 -3.59
CA GLU A 91 -3.26 6.74 -4.94
C GLU A 91 -3.47 7.76 -6.07
N LYS A 92 -4.00 8.95 -5.75
CA LYS A 92 -4.12 10.04 -6.72
C LYS A 92 -2.80 10.76 -6.97
N VAL A 93 -1.87 10.65 -6.02
CA VAL A 93 -0.56 11.31 -6.04
C VAL A 93 0.54 10.29 -6.34
N LEU A 94 0.48 9.14 -5.69
CA LEU A 94 1.52 8.13 -5.75
C LEU A 94 1.42 7.30 -7.03
N GLY A 95 2.57 7.08 -7.68
CA GLY A 95 2.67 6.24 -8.88
C GLY A 95 2.67 4.75 -8.55
N ASP A 96 3.19 4.38 -7.36
CA ASP A 96 3.21 3.01 -6.90
C ASP A 96 2.42 2.83 -5.59
N THR A 97 1.35 2.05 -5.64
CA THR A 97 0.41 1.88 -4.53
C THR A 97 0.15 0.42 -4.20
N PRO A 98 -0.28 0.13 -2.95
CA PRO A 98 -0.55 -1.24 -2.51
C PRO A 98 -1.72 -1.88 -3.27
N TYR A 99 -2.63 -1.06 -3.78
CA TYR A 99 -3.81 -1.48 -4.51
C TYR A 99 -4.25 -0.35 -5.45
N THR A 100 -5.11 -0.66 -6.42
CA THR A 100 -5.65 0.34 -7.35
C THR A 100 -7.19 0.38 -7.33
N PHE A 101 -7.76 1.55 -7.62
CA PHE A 101 -9.18 1.73 -7.86
C PHE A 101 -9.49 1.77 -9.35
N PHE A 102 -10.51 1.04 -9.76
CA PHE A 102 -11.10 1.23 -11.09
C PHE A 102 -12.59 0.90 -11.10
N LYS A 103 -13.27 1.37 -12.15
CA LYS A 103 -14.68 1.04 -12.38
C LYS A 103 -14.80 -0.43 -12.72
N GLN A 104 -15.82 -1.09 -12.16
CA GLN A 104 -16.10 -2.47 -12.52
C GLN A 104 -16.31 -2.62 -14.04
N GLY A 105 -15.59 -3.56 -14.66
CA GLY A 105 -15.63 -3.79 -16.12
C GLY A 105 -14.53 -3.07 -16.92
N ASP A 106 -13.71 -2.22 -16.30
CA ASP A 106 -12.57 -1.59 -16.96
C ASP A 106 -11.40 -2.58 -17.15
N ARG A 107 -11.44 -3.32 -18.26
CA ARG A 107 -10.41 -4.32 -18.59
C ARG A 107 -9.04 -3.69 -18.82
N VAL A 108 -8.97 -2.50 -19.42
CA VAL A 108 -7.70 -1.84 -19.72
C VAL A 108 -7.00 -1.41 -18.44
N ALA A 109 -7.74 -0.90 -17.45
CA ALA A 109 -7.17 -0.59 -16.14
C ALA A 109 -6.69 -1.86 -15.41
N ASN A 110 -7.48 -2.94 -15.48
CA ASN A 110 -7.12 -4.22 -14.88
C ASN A 110 -5.83 -4.81 -15.47
N ASP A 111 -5.72 -4.86 -16.80
CA ASP A 111 -4.54 -5.42 -17.49
C ASP A 111 -3.28 -4.59 -17.22
N ARG A 112 -3.41 -3.26 -17.19
CA ARG A 112 -2.30 -2.37 -16.83
C ARG A 112 -1.81 -2.64 -15.41
N HIS A 113 -2.73 -2.80 -14.45
CA HIS A 113 -2.38 -3.10 -13.07
C HIS A 113 -1.77 -4.49 -12.92
N PHE A 114 -2.28 -5.48 -13.66
CA PHE A 114 -1.74 -6.84 -13.70
C PHE A 114 -0.28 -6.82 -14.13
N HIS A 115 0.03 -6.19 -15.27
CA HIS A 115 1.40 -6.10 -15.76
C HIS A 115 2.30 -5.27 -14.84
N ALA A 116 1.76 -4.22 -14.21
CA ALA A 116 2.50 -3.44 -13.22
C ALA A 116 2.86 -4.27 -11.97
N CYS A 117 1.96 -5.13 -11.49
CA CYS A 117 2.20 -6.02 -10.36
C CYS A 117 3.15 -7.17 -10.73
N GLN A 118 2.97 -7.77 -11.91
CA GLN A 118 3.85 -8.83 -12.41
C GLN A 118 5.30 -8.33 -12.57
N ALA A 119 5.49 -7.15 -13.18
CA ALA A 119 6.82 -6.55 -13.34
C ALA A 119 7.53 -6.26 -12.01
N ARG A 120 6.77 -6.13 -10.91
CA ARG A 120 7.27 -5.86 -9.56
C ARG A 120 7.31 -7.11 -8.67
N ASN A 121 6.92 -8.28 -9.20
CA ASN A 121 6.76 -9.52 -8.45
C ASN A 121 6.00 -9.29 -7.13
N ARG A 122 4.71 -8.96 -7.20
CA ARG A 122 3.89 -8.64 -6.02
C ARG A 122 2.45 -9.10 -6.19
N PRO A 123 1.67 -9.29 -5.11
CA PRO A 123 0.24 -9.58 -5.21
C PRO A 123 -0.50 -8.42 -5.89
N MET A 124 -1.47 -8.77 -6.72
CA MET A 124 -2.40 -7.82 -7.33
C MET A 124 -3.57 -7.62 -6.37
N VAL A 125 -3.67 -6.45 -5.75
CA VAL A 125 -4.83 -6.06 -4.92
C VAL A 125 -5.60 -4.94 -5.63
N MET A 126 -6.93 -5.03 -5.64
CA MET A 126 -7.82 -4.17 -6.42
C MET A 126 -9.08 -3.81 -5.65
N VAL A 127 -9.53 -2.57 -5.80
CA VAL A 127 -10.85 -2.14 -5.34
C VAL A 127 -11.70 -1.71 -6.55
N LYS A 128 -12.69 -2.54 -6.87
CA LYS A 128 -13.62 -2.33 -7.98
C LYS A 128 -14.87 -1.62 -7.48
N MET A 129 -15.10 -0.40 -7.94
CA MET A 129 -16.25 0.41 -7.52
C MET A 129 -17.53 -0.02 -8.23
N ALA A 130 -18.63 -0.18 -7.47
CA ALA A 130 -19.96 -0.58 -7.94
C ALA A 130 -21.06 0.27 -7.28
N ARG A 131 -21.54 1.31 -7.98
CA ARG A 131 -22.47 2.32 -7.43
C ARG A 131 -21.99 2.84 -6.06
N GLN A 132 -22.72 2.52 -4.99
CA GLN A 132 -22.44 2.95 -3.61
C GLN A 132 -21.56 1.98 -2.81
N TYR A 133 -21.25 0.81 -3.39
CA TYR A 133 -20.43 -0.22 -2.77
C TYR A 133 -19.14 -0.45 -3.57
N ALA A 134 -18.25 -1.22 -3.00
CA ALA A 134 -17.00 -1.66 -3.59
C ALA A 134 -16.86 -3.17 -3.46
N LYS A 135 -16.07 -3.73 -4.38
CA LYS A 135 -15.60 -5.12 -4.36
C LYS A 135 -14.08 -5.10 -4.24
N LEU A 136 -13.56 -5.68 -3.16
CA LEU A 136 -12.15 -5.96 -3.00
C LEU A 136 -11.84 -7.29 -3.69
N GLU A 137 -10.76 -7.33 -4.46
CA GLU A 137 -10.22 -8.55 -5.07
C GLU A 137 -8.70 -8.60 -4.85
N TRP A 138 -8.18 -9.80 -4.63
CA TRP A 138 -6.75 -10.06 -4.63
C TRP A 138 -6.43 -11.28 -5.47
N ASP A 139 -5.27 -11.24 -6.12
CA ASP A 139 -4.74 -12.33 -6.92
C ASP A 139 -3.21 -12.38 -6.79
N CYS A 140 -2.69 -13.53 -6.37
CA CYS A 140 -1.27 -13.79 -6.21
C CYS A 140 -0.62 -14.36 -7.47
N ILE A 141 -1.35 -14.55 -8.58
CA ILE A 141 -0.79 -15.03 -9.85
C ILE A 141 0.32 -14.13 -10.43
N THR A 142 0.41 -12.88 -9.97
CA THR A 142 1.46 -11.92 -10.35
C THR A 142 2.74 -12.07 -9.53
N ILE A 143 2.77 -12.99 -8.57
CA ILE A 143 3.96 -13.40 -7.82
C ILE A 143 4.63 -14.56 -8.56
N ASP A 144 5.97 -14.56 -8.62
CA ASP A 144 6.78 -15.66 -9.12
C ASP A 144 6.47 -16.93 -8.30
N SER A 145 6.19 -18.04 -8.99
CA SER A 145 5.88 -19.32 -8.36
C SER A 145 7.01 -19.84 -7.47
N ASP A 146 8.25 -19.45 -7.72
CA ASP A 146 9.39 -19.81 -6.86
C ASP A 146 9.35 -19.05 -5.50
N CYS A 147 8.42 -18.10 -5.34
CA CYS A 147 8.30 -17.21 -4.18
C CYS A 147 6.87 -17.17 -3.59
N ASP A 148 5.97 -18.05 -4.03
CA ASP A 148 4.54 -17.98 -3.65
C ASP A 148 4.12 -18.97 -2.55
N ASP A 149 5.06 -19.73 -1.99
CA ASP A 149 4.78 -20.82 -1.03
C ASP A 149 3.89 -20.38 0.15
N HIS A 150 4.03 -19.14 0.63
CA HIS A 150 3.22 -18.62 1.74
C HIS A 150 1.73 -18.44 1.40
N VAL A 151 1.40 -18.30 0.10
CA VAL A 151 0.03 -18.12 -0.40
C VAL A 151 -0.51 -19.33 -1.15
N SER A 152 0.35 -20.18 -1.70
CA SER A 152 -0.03 -21.36 -2.51
C SER A 152 -0.05 -22.67 -1.71
N SER A 153 0.78 -22.81 -0.68
CA SER A 153 0.94 -24.05 0.09
C SER A 153 -0.08 -24.20 1.24
N SER A 154 0.08 -25.23 2.07
CA SER A 154 -0.72 -25.41 3.30
C SER A 154 -0.64 -24.24 4.29
N ALA A 155 0.43 -23.44 4.23
CA ALA A 155 0.59 -22.20 5.00
C ALA A 155 -0.53 -21.17 4.72
N SER A 156 -1.12 -21.22 3.52
CA SER A 156 -2.23 -20.35 3.10
C SER A 156 -3.47 -20.46 4.00
N ASN A 157 -3.66 -21.60 4.69
CA ASN A 157 -4.82 -21.81 5.57
C ASN A 157 -4.75 -20.96 6.84
N GLY A 158 -3.55 -20.74 7.40
CA GLY A 158 -3.36 -19.84 8.53
C GLY A 158 -3.61 -18.40 8.12
N LEU A 159 -3.04 -18.01 6.98
CA LEU A 159 -3.17 -16.68 6.40
C LEU A 159 -4.63 -16.33 6.07
N VAL A 160 -5.40 -17.23 5.46
CA VAL A 160 -6.81 -16.95 5.15
C VAL A 160 -7.66 -16.73 6.41
N ARG A 161 -7.32 -17.38 7.54
CA ARG A 161 -8.00 -17.16 8.82
C ARG A 161 -7.73 -15.76 9.36
N VAL A 162 -6.49 -15.27 9.24
CA VAL A 162 -6.13 -13.89 9.62
C VAL A 162 -6.85 -12.88 8.73
N MET A 163 -6.86 -13.09 7.41
CA MET A 163 -7.59 -12.23 6.48
C MET A 163 -9.09 -12.20 6.81
N PHE A 164 -9.69 -13.35 7.10
CA PHE A 164 -11.10 -13.43 7.47
C PHE A 164 -11.40 -12.72 8.80
N ALA A 165 -10.51 -12.80 9.79
CA ALA A 165 -10.67 -12.08 11.06
C ALA A 165 -10.65 -10.55 10.86
N LEU A 166 -9.71 -10.03 10.07
CA LEU A 166 -9.66 -8.60 9.73
C LEU A 166 -10.91 -8.16 8.97
N PHE A 167 -11.37 -8.98 8.01
CA PHE A 167 -12.65 -8.76 7.36
C PHE A 167 -13.80 -8.63 8.36
N GLN A 168 -13.90 -9.53 9.34
CA GLN A 168 -14.96 -9.49 10.34
C GLN A 168 -14.88 -8.23 11.21
N GLU A 169 -13.67 -7.80 11.58
CA GLU A 169 -13.44 -6.58 12.36
C GLU A 169 -13.92 -5.34 11.61
N HIS A 170 -13.47 -5.16 10.36
CA HIS A 170 -13.79 -3.99 9.53
C HIS A 170 -15.20 -3.98 8.98
N ALA A 171 -15.80 -5.15 8.72
CA ALA A 171 -17.14 -5.27 8.14
C ALA A 171 -18.26 -5.38 9.20
N LYS A 172 -17.93 -5.32 10.49
CA LYS A 172 -18.90 -5.47 11.58
C LYS A 172 -20.00 -4.41 11.48
N GLY A 173 -21.25 -4.87 11.37
CA GLY A 173 -22.41 -3.97 11.27
C GLY A 173 -22.55 -3.24 9.93
N ALA A 174 -21.75 -3.59 8.92
CA ALA A 174 -21.80 -2.91 7.63
C ALA A 174 -23.15 -3.11 6.91
N PRO A 175 -23.75 -2.05 6.35
CA PRO A 175 -25.10 -2.09 5.76
C PRO A 175 -25.18 -2.97 4.51
N GLY A 176 -24.06 -3.12 3.78
CA GLY A 176 -23.99 -3.91 2.55
C GLY A 176 -24.08 -5.42 2.78
N LYS A 177 -24.03 -5.90 4.03
CA LYS A 177 -23.83 -7.31 4.40
C LYS A 177 -22.68 -7.92 3.59
N PRO A 178 -21.43 -7.45 3.83
CA PRO A 178 -20.28 -7.88 3.06
C PRO A 178 -20.07 -9.39 3.10
N LEU A 179 -19.50 -9.94 2.03
CA LEU A 179 -19.27 -11.38 1.88
C LEU A 179 -17.83 -11.64 1.47
N PHE A 180 -17.15 -12.49 2.24
CA PHE A 180 -15.78 -12.92 1.99
C PHE A 180 -15.79 -14.28 1.26
N TYR A 181 -15.04 -14.38 0.17
CA TYR A 181 -14.84 -15.62 -0.59
C TYR A 181 -13.38 -15.74 -1.02
N GLY A 182 -12.78 -16.92 -0.87
CA GLY A 182 -11.48 -17.22 -1.46
C GLY A 182 -10.48 -17.84 -0.50
N LYS A 183 -9.24 -17.93 -0.98
CA LYS A 183 -8.04 -18.40 -0.27
C LYS A 183 -7.03 -17.26 -0.18
N ALA A 184 -5.90 -17.49 0.47
CA ALA A 184 -4.81 -16.51 0.44
C ALA A 184 -4.36 -16.19 -1.00
N PHE A 185 -4.22 -17.20 -1.86
CA PHE A 185 -3.79 -17.02 -3.25
C PHE A 185 -4.73 -16.15 -4.10
N THR A 186 -6.05 -16.32 -3.96
CA THR A 186 -7.02 -15.57 -4.75
C THR A 186 -8.34 -15.47 -4.00
N GLY A 187 -9.00 -14.32 -4.10
CA GLY A 187 -10.30 -14.14 -3.48
C GLY A 187 -10.89 -12.76 -3.66
N THR A 188 -12.02 -12.58 -2.99
CA THR A 188 -12.81 -11.37 -3.06
C THR A 188 -13.60 -11.11 -1.77
N VAL A 189 -13.80 -9.82 -1.47
CA VAL A 189 -14.85 -9.35 -0.57
C VAL A 189 -15.80 -8.45 -1.33
N SER A 190 -17.09 -8.79 -1.33
CA SER A 190 -18.12 -8.03 -2.04
C SER A 190 -18.99 -7.21 -1.08
N LYS A 191 -19.64 -6.16 -1.63
CA LYS A 191 -20.60 -5.27 -0.92
C LYS A 191 -19.98 -4.46 0.24
N LEU A 192 -18.71 -4.09 0.11
CA LEU A 192 -18.03 -3.22 1.07
C LEU A 192 -18.41 -1.76 0.84
N LEU A 193 -18.35 -0.93 1.88
CA LEU A 193 -18.25 0.51 1.67
C LEU A 193 -16.86 0.85 1.11
N PRO A 194 -16.71 1.94 0.32
CA PRO A 194 -15.43 2.27 -0.31
C PRO A 194 -14.27 2.44 0.68
N ASP A 195 -14.52 3.06 1.84
CA ASP A 195 -13.48 3.28 2.85
C ASP A 195 -13.07 1.98 3.55
N THR A 196 -14.03 1.09 3.85
CA THR A 196 -13.73 -0.26 4.37
C THR A 196 -12.95 -1.08 3.35
N ALA A 197 -13.26 -0.96 2.06
CA ALA A 197 -12.52 -1.64 1.00
C ALA A 197 -11.07 -1.16 0.89
N ARG A 198 -10.84 0.15 1.07
CA ARG A 198 -9.48 0.72 1.15
C ARG A 198 -8.69 0.14 2.33
N GLN A 199 -9.27 0.16 3.53
CA GLN A 199 -8.62 -0.35 4.73
C GLN A 199 -8.24 -1.84 4.59
N LEU A 200 -9.17 -2.66 4.14
CA LEU A 200 -8.90 -4.08 3.90
C LEU A 200 -7.90 -4.31 2.77
N ALA A 201 -7.91 -3.49 1.70
CA ALA A 201 -6.95 -3.62 0.62
C ALA A 201 -5.51 -3.38 1.10
N GLU A 202 -5.31 -2.37 1.95
CA GLU A 202 -4.01 -2.08 2.57
C GLU A 202 -3.55 -3.25 3.46
N GLU A 203 -4.40 -3.72 4.37
CA GLU A 203 -4.07 -4.82 5.26
C GLU A 203 -3.78 -6.12 4.51
N TYR A 204 -4.60 -6.45 3.52
CA TYR A 204 -4.40 -7.66 2.71
C TYR A 204 -3.13 -7.55 1.89
N PHE A 205 -2.83 -6.37 1.35
CA PHE A 205 -1.54 -6.17 0.69
C PHE A 205 -0.38 -6.48 1.64
N LYS A 206 -0.35 -5.95 2.87
CA LYS A 206 0.72 -6.28 3.85
C LYS A 206 0.83 -7.78 4.09
N LEU A 207 -0.29 -8.43 4.37
CA LEU A 207 -0.34 -9.86 4.69
C LEU A 207 0.19 -10.74 3.55
N LEU A 208 -0.08 -10.36 2.30
CA LEU A 208 0.34 -11.08 1.10
C LEU A 208 1.77 -10.70 0.65
N TYR A 209 2.19 -9.46 0.89
CA TYR A 209 3.43 -8.88 0.37
C TYR A 209 4.63 -8.99 1.31
N LEU A 210 4.44 -8.79 2.62
CA LEU A 210 5.56 -8.78 3.57
C LEU A 210 6.31 -10.11 3.60
N PRO A 211 5.65 -11.29 3.63
CA PRO A 211 6.37 -12.55 3.60
C PRO A 211 7.20 -12.72 2.33
N LEU A 212 6.72 -12.23 1.18
CA LEU A 212 7.46 -12.25 -0.09
C LEU A 212 8.73 -11.39 -0.04
N ARG A 213 8.69 -10.24 0.63
CA ARG A 213 9.86 -9.36 0.81
C ARG A 213 10.93 -9.98 1.72
N ASP A 214 10.52 -10.80 2.66
CA ASP A 214 11.42 -11.49 3.59
C ASP A 214 12.14 -12.68 2.93
N LEU A 215 11.68 -13.14 1.77
CA LEU A 215 12.34 -14.17 0.98
C LEU A 215 13.66 -13.65 0.37
N PRO A 216 14.67 -14.53 0.20
CA PRO A 216 15.84 -14.20 -0.60
C PRO A 216 15.44 -13.92 -2.05
N ALA A 217 16.16 -13.00 -2.70
CA ALA A 217 15.91 -12.66 -4.10
C ALA A 217 15.89 -13.94 -4.96
N PRO A 218 14.93 -14.10 -5.89
CA PRO A 218 14.85 -15.29 -6.73
C PRO A 218 16.17 -15.45 -7.48
N ARG A 219 16.72 -16.67 -7.46
CA ARG A 219 17.87 -17.02 -8.30
C ARG A 219 17.38 -16.91 -9.74
N ARG A 220 17.67 -15.79 -10.42
CA ARG A 220 17.39 -15.66 -11.86
C ARG A 220 17.86 -16.95 -12.54
N ARG A 221 16.92 -17.71 -13.13
CA ARG A 221 17.32 -18.77 -14.06
C ARG A 221 18.09 -18.07 -15.17
N ALA A 222 19.35 -18.46 -15.35
CA ALA A 222 20.10 -18.05 -16.52
C ALA A 222 19.27 -18.46 -17.74
N ALA A 223 18.94 -17.48 -18.58
CA ALA A 223 18.30 -17.72 -19.87
C ALA A 223 19.23 -18.52 -20.79
#